data_AF-B0NLC0-F1
#
_entry.id   AF-B0NLC0-F1
#
_cell.length_a   1.000
_cell.length_b   1.000
_cell.length_c   1.000
_cell.angle_alpha   90.00
_cell.angle_beta   90.00
_cell.angle_gamma   90.00
#
_symmetry.space_group_name_H-M   'P 1'
#
loop_
_entity.id
_entity.type
_entity.pdbx_description
1 polymer ?
#
loop_
_entity_poly.entity_id
_entity_poly.type
_entity_poly.pdbx_seq_one_letter_code
_entity_poly.pdbx_strand_id
1 'polypeptide(L)'
;MNRIKDILKEKGVTINELAEKMGLNRVTLSTQINGTANIASYEKIATALDVPMWQLFASPAEVAKEAKGETCPYCGQPIAIRTTIEKA
;
A
#
# COMPACT_ATOMS: atom_id res chain seq x y z
N MET A 1 -5.70 11.30 -3.40
CA MET A 1 -4.25 11.24 -3.71
C MET A 1 -3.79 9.84 -3.36
N ASN A 2 -3.54 9.00 -4.36
CA ASN A 2 -3.24 7.57 -4.23
C ASN A 2 -1.99 7.26 -5.10
N ARG A 3 -1.16 6.34 -4.63
CA ARG A 3 0.13 5.97 -5.26
C ARG A 3 0.01 4.77 -6.19
N ILE A 4 -1.22 4.40 -6.59
CA ILE A 4 -1.50 3.19 -7.38
C ILE A 4 -0.72 3.21 -8.72
N LYS A 5 -0.64 4.37 -9.38
CA LYS A 5 0.13 4.50 -10.64
C LYS A 5 1.62 4.27 -10.44
N ASP A 6 2.17 4.69 -9.30
CA ASP A 6 3.58 4.51 -8.99
C ASP A 6 3.87 3.04 -8.67
N ILE A 7 3.00 2.39 -7.89
CA ILE A 7 3.09 0.95 -7.58
C ILE A 7 3.02 0.11 -8.86
N LEU A 8 2.13 0.47 -9.80
CA LEU A 8 2.04 -0.20 -11.10
C LEU A 8 3.35 -0.11 -11.88
N LYS A 9 4.00 1.07 -11.90
CA LYS A 9 5.32 1.24 -12.52
C LYS A 9 6.41 0.46 -11.81
N GLU A 10 6.44 0.49 -10.48
CA GLU A 10 7.41 -0.24 -9.65
C GLU A 10 7.32 -1.76 -9.86
N LYS A 11 6.10 -2.30 -9.98
CA LYS A 11 5.86 -3.74 -10.23
C LYS A 11 5.91 -4.12 -11.71
N GLY A 12 6.05 -3.16 -12.63
CA GLY A 12 6.01 -3.42 -14.07
C GLY A 12 4.66 -3.93 -14.58
N VAL A 13 3.58 -3.68 -13.83
CA VAL A 13 2.22 -4.13 -14.17
C VAL A 13 1.48 -3.01 -14.87
N THR A 14 0.80 -3.31 -15.97
CA THR A 14 -0.01 -2.33 -16.68
C THR A 14 -1.41 -2.20 -16.05
N ILE A 15 -2.07 -1.05 -16.29
CA ILE A 15 -3.47 -0.85 -15.89
C ILE A 15 -4.38 -1.91 -16.55
N ASN A 16 -4.03 -2.38 -17.74
CA ASN A 16 -4.79 -3.41 -18.44
C ASN A 16 -4.73 -4.75 -17.70
N GLU A 17 -3.53 -5.20 -17.33
CA GLU A 17 -3.36 -6.46 -16.59
C GLU A 17 -4.01 -6.40 -15.22
N LEU A 18 -3.94 -5.25 -14.54
CA LEU A 18 -4.65 -5.07 -13.28
C LEU A 18 -6.17 -5.12 -13.48
N ALA A 19 -6.68 -4.51 -14.57
CA ALA A 19 -8.10 -4.56 -14.91
C ALA A 19 -8.57 -5.99 -15.24
N GLU A 20 -7.78 -6.74 -15.99
CA GLU A 20 -8.04 -8.15 -16.30
C GLU A 20 -8.06 -9.02 -15.04
N LYS A 21 -7.08 -8.86 -14.13
CA LYS A 21 -7.06 -9.55 -12.83
C LYS A 21 -8.28 -9.22 -11.97
N MET A 22 -8.81 -8.00 -12.08
CA MET A 22 -10.00 -7.57 -11.34
C MET A 22 -11.31 -7.90 -12.05
N GLY A 23 -11.27 -8.40 -13.29
CA GLY A 23 -12.46 -8.59 -14.13
C GLY A 23 -13.18 -7.28 -14.46
N LEU A 24 -12.46 -6.15 -14.48
CA LEU A 24 -12.99 -4.82 -14.74
C LEU A 24 -12.52 -4.31 -16.10
N ASN A 25 -13.28 -3.35 -16.67
CA ASN A 25 -12.83 -2.65 -17.86
C ASN A 25 -11.72 -1.64 -17.49
N ARG A 26 -10.69 -1.51 -18.34
CA ARG A 26 -9.57 -0.56 -18.18
C ARG A 26 -10.06 0.86 -17.92
N VAL A 27 -11.10 1.30 -18.63
CA VAL A 27 -11.65 2.67 -18.50
C VAL A 27 -12.22 2.87 -17.10
N THR A 28 -13.00 1.91 -16.60
CA THR A 28 -13.56 1.91 -15.24
C THR A 28 -12.46 1.97 -14.19
N LEU A 29 -11.40 1.16 -14.34
CA LEU A 29 -10.29 1.14 -13.41
C LEU A 29 -9.48 2.46 -13.47
N SER A 30 -9.24 3.01 -14.66
CA SER A 30 -8.56 4.29 -14.83
C SER A 30 -9.33 5.43 -14.15
N THR A 31 -10.67 5.47 -14.30
CA THR A 31 -11.52 6.45 -13.63
C THR A 31 -11.52 6.26 -12.11
N GLN A 32 -11.52 5.01 -11.62
CA GLN A 32 -11.43 4.72 -10.18
C GLN A 32 -10.08 5.13 -9.58
N ILE A 33 -8.97 4.90 -10.30
CA ILE A 33 -7.62 5.28 -9.84
C ILE A 33 -7.47 6.80 -9.82
N ASN A 34 -7.99 7.52 -10.82
CA ASN A 34 -7.87 8.97 -10.89
C ASN A 34 -8.91 9.72 -10.03
N GLY A 35 -10.04 9.10 -9.74
CA GLY A 35 -11.12 9.65 -8.93
C GLY A 35 -11.17 9.07 -7.53
N THR A 36 -12.38 9.02 -6.96
CA THR A 36 -12.65 8.47 -5.64
C THR A 36 -13.08 7.01 -5.79
N ALA A 37 -12.14 6.06 -5.66
CA ALA A 37 -12.51 4.65 -5.56
C ALA A 37 -13.25 4.36 -4.24
N ASN A 38 -14.12 3.34 -4.25
CA ASN A 38 -14.78 2.86 -3.04
C ASN A 38 -13.86 1.89 -2.27
N ILE A 39 -14.16 1.63 -0.99
CA ILE A 39 -13.34 0.80 -0.10
C ILE A 39 -13.13 -0.61 -0.68
N ALA A 40 -14.19 -1.23 -1.23
CA ALA A 40 -14.13 -2.56 -1.82
C ALA A 40 -13.22 -2.62 -3.07
N SER A 41 -13.12 -1.54 -3.84
CA SER A 41 -12.20 -1.44 -4.98
C SER A 41 -10.76 -1.36 -4.51
N TYR A 42 -10.46 -0.61 -3.45
CA TYR A 42 -9.08 -0.51 -2.96
C TYR A 42 -8.55 -1.82 -2.40
N GLU A 43 -9.36 -2.57 -1.66
CA GLU A 43 -8.99 -3.88 -1.13
C GLU A 43 -8.69 -4.87 -2.27
N LYS A 44 -9.51 -4.86 -3.33
CA LYS A 44 -9.27 -5.67 -4.52
C LYS A 44 -8.00 -5.26 -5.27
N ILE A 45 -7.73 -3.95 -5.38
CA ILE A 45 -6.50 -3.44 -6.00
C ILE A 45 -5.28 -3.88 -5.19
N ALA A 46 -5.32 -3.73 -3.86
CA ALA A 46 -4.25 -4.15 -2.96
C ALA A 46 -3.99 -5.67 -3.10
N THR A 47 -5.05 -6.46 -3.12
CA THR A 47 -4.97 -7.93 -3.30
C THR A 47 -4.42 -8.30 -4.68
N ALA A 48 -4.91 -7.69 -5.76
CA ALA A 48 -4.46 -7.98 -7.12
C ALA A 48 -3.01 -7.55 -7.38
N LEU A 49 -2.56 -6.51 -6.68
CA LEU A 49 -1.18 -6.05 -6.67
C LEU A 49 -0.32 -6.79 -5.65
N ASP A 50 -0.86 -7.64 -4.80
CA ASP A 50 -0.15 -8.30 -3.69
C ASP A 50 0.65 -7.29 -2.85
N VAL A 51 -0.04 -6.27 -2.34
CA VAL A 51 0.51 -5.24 -1.45
C VAL A 51 -0.45 -4.97 -0.30
N PRO A 52 0.03 -4.58 0.88
CA PRO A 52 -0.85 -4.14 1.94
C PRO A 52 -1.59 -2.85 1.54
N MET A 53 -2.84 -2.73 1.98
CA MET A 53 -3.75 -1.63 1.64
C MET A 53 -3.16 -0.23 1.89
N TRP A 54 -2.43 -0.03 2.99
CA TRP A 54 -1.81 1.26 3.31
C TRP A 54 -0.77 1.70 2.27
N GLN A 55 -0.13 0.75 1.57
CA GLN A 55 0.90 1.04 0.57
C GLN A 55 0.30 1.73 -0.67
N LEU A 56 -1.00 1.60 -0.90
CA LEU A 56 -1.72 2.34 -1.94
C LEU A 56 -1.73 3.86 -1.69
N PHE A 57 -1.43 4.30 -0.46
CA PHE A 57 -1.45 5.71 -0.06
C PHE A 57 -0.08 6.24 0.35
N ALA A 58 0.79 5.40 0.91
CA ALA A 58 2.12 5.79 1.38
C ALA A 58 3.21 4.84 0.87
N SER A 59 4.41 5.34 0.62
CA SER A 59 5.56 4.46 0.35
C SER A 59 6.07 3.80 1.63
N PRO A 60 6.63 2.59 1.53
CA PRO A 60 7.31 1.97 2.67
C PRO A 60 8.43 2.85 3.23
N ALA A 61 9.10 3.63 2.38
CA ALA A 61 10.17 4.55 2.78
C ALA A 61 9.66 5.75 3.59
N GLU A 62 8.48 6.29 3.27
CA GLU A 62 7.82 7.34 4.05
C GLU A 62 7.39 6.81 5.42
N VAL A 63 6.76 5.64 5.45
CA VAL A 63 6.30 5.00 6.71
C VAL A 63 7.49 4.61 7.59
N ALA A 64 8.58 4.09 7.02
CA ALA A 64 9.78 3.74 7.77
C ALA A 64 10.48 4.97 8.39
N LYS A 65 10.38 6.15 7.77
CA LYS A 65 10.94 7.39 8.33
C LYS A 65 10.18 7.90 9.55
N GLU A 66 8.87 7.60 9.65
CA GLU A 66 8.01 8.01 10.76
C GLU A 66 7.93 6.98 11.88
N ALA A 67 8.49 5.78 11.70
CA ALA A 67 8.66 4.80 12.78
C ALA A 67 9.61 5.28 13.91
N LYS A 68 9.96 6.57 13.97
CA LYS A 68 10.57 7.27 15.11
C LYS A 68 9.70 7.31 16.39
N GLY A 69 8.70 6.43 16.49
CA GLY A 69 8.19 5.94 17.78
C GLY A 69 9.23 5.12 18.55
N GLU A 70 10.45 4.96 18.02
CA GLU A 70 11.56 4.39 18.76
C GLU A 70 11.92 5.27 19.96
N THR A 71 11.78 6.59 19.93
CA THR A 71 12.26 7.39 21.06
C THR A 71 11.27 7.42 22.23
N CYS A 72 11.64 6.81 23.36
CA CYS A 72 10.88 6.88 24.60
C CYS A 72 10.71 8.34 25.06
N PRO A 73 9.48 8.86 25.26
CA PRO A 73 9.25 10.25 25.65
C PRO A 73 9.75 10.59 27.06
N TYR A 74 10.12 9.57 27.85
CA TYR A 74 10.64 9.73 29.21
C TYR A 74 12.17 9.76 29.28
N CYS A 75 12.88 8.90 28.51
CA CYS A 75 14.34 8.77 28.59
C CYS A 75 15.07 9.06 27.27
N GLY A 76 14.37 9.27 26.16
CA GLY A 76 14.97 9.55 24.85
C GLY A 76 15.73 8.38 24.23
N GLN A 77 15.64 7.17 24.78
CA GLN A 77 16.26 5.98 24.21
C GLN A 77 15.33 5.28 23.19
N PRO A 78 15.90 4.59 22.18
CA PRO A 78 15.14 3.76 21.26
C PRO A 78 14.43 2.59 22.00
N ILE A 79 13.13 2.44 21.79
CA ILE A 79 12.26 1.40 22.28
C ILE A 79 12.49 0.20 21.38
N ALA A 80 13.31 -0.73 21.87
CA ALA A 80 13.51 -2.00 21.22
C ALA A 80 12.25 -2.86 21.39
N ILE A 81 11.41 -2.93 20.35
CA ILE A 81 10.27 -3.84 20.31
C ILE A 81 10.80 -5.27 20.13
N ARG A 82 10.70 -6.10 21.18
CA ARG A 82 10.98 -7.54 21.10
C ARG A 82 9.67 -8.27 20.83
N THR A 83 9.50 -8.81 19.63
CA THR A 83 8.38 -9.71 19.31
C THR A 83 8.80 -11.16 19.61
N THR A 84 8.01 -11.86 20.42
CA THR A 84 8.17 -13.30 20.72
C THR A 84 7.42 -14.20 19.74
N ILE A 85 7.05 -13.67 18.56
CA ILE A 85 6.27 -14.42 17.59
C ILE A 85 7.24 -15.14 16.64
N GLU A 86 7.49 -16.42 16.93
CA GLU A 86 8.06 -17.34 15.96
C GLU A 86 7.08 -17.49 14.79
N LYS A 87 7.52 -17.13 13.57
CA LYS A 87 6.78 -17.43 12.34
C LYS A 87 6.78 -18.96 12.18
N ALA A 88 5.64 -19.59 12.47
CA ALA A 88 5.37 -20.99 12.13
C ALA A 88 5.23 -21.17 10.61
#